data_AF-A0A090W5S0-F1
#
_entry.id   AF-A0A090W5S0-F1
#
_cell.length_a   1.000
_cell.length_b   1.000
_cell.length_c   1.000
_cell.angle_alpha   90.00
_cell.angle_beta   90.00
_cell.angle_gamma   90.00
#
_symmetry.space_group_name_H-M   'P 1'
#
loop_
_entity.id
_entity.type
_entity.pdbx_description
1 polymer ?
#
loop_
_entity_poly.entity_id
_entity_poly.type
_entity_poly.pdbx_seq_one_letter_code
_entity_poly.pdbx_strand_id
1 'polypeptide(L)'
;MPFLSKYLEYVAPGFKDKIIFTEEKVEGFDAVIATGSNNTARYFEYYFRGKPSIIRNNRNSIAILTGNETVEDLKNLSEDIFRYYGLGCRNVSKLFVPEDYDFNSFFEAMYHWHPIIEKAKYANNYDYNKAVYLMSEFDILENGFFMIKEDKSYASPIATVFYEKYNNLQTLKEKLHADKNQIQCIVSKGCFENEIDFGETQKPQLWDYADSVDSVKFLLSI
;
A
#
# COMPACT_ATOMS: atom_id res chain seq x y z
N MET A 1 18.22 -10.66 0.21
CA MET A 1 18.44 -10.30 1.63
C MET A 1 19.87 -10.45 2.10
N PRO A 2 20.59 -11.57 1.87
CA PRO A 2 21.96 -11.74 2.40
C PRO A 2 22.94 -10.62 2.02
N PHE A 3 22.83 -10.12 0.78
CA PHE A 3 23.63 -8.98 0.32
C PHE A 3 23.39 -7.69 1.14
N LEU A 4 22.12 -7.33 1.38
CA LEU A 4 21.77 -6.13 2.15
C LEU A 4 22.23 -6.25 3.61
N SER A 5 22.13 -7.43 4.21
CA SER A 5 22.63 -7.68 5.57
C SER A 5 24.13 -7.45 5.67
N LYS A 6 24.92 -7.98 4.73
CA LYS A 6 26.37 -7.74 4.68
C LYS A 6 26.73 -6.27 4.46
N TYR A 7 25.96 -5.58 3.62
CA TYR A 7 26.15 -4.14 3.43
C TYR A 7 25.85 -3.36 4.72
N LEU A 8 24.80 -3.73 5.46
CA LEU A 8 24.46 -3.09 6.72
C LEU A 8 25.56 -3.28 7.77
N GLU A 9 26.13 -4.49 7.88
CA GLU A 9 27.28 -4.77 8.74
C GLU A 9 28.53 -3.97 8.35
N TYR A 10 28.72 -3.68 7.06
CA TYR A 10 29.83 -2.88 6.57
C TYR A 10 29.68 -1.40 6.97
N VAL A 11 28.50 -0.81 6.75
CA VAL A 11 28.27 0.62 7.07
C VAL A 11 28.04 0.87 8.56
N ALA A 12 27.53 -0.12 9.29
CA ALA A 12 27.25 -0.05 10.71
C ALA A 12 27.72 -1.35 11.41
N PRO A 13 29.00 -1.43 11.83
CA PRO A 13 29.61 -2.66 12.38
C PRO A 13 28.89 -3.25 13.61
N GLY A 14 28.10 -2.47 14.33
CA GLY A 14 27.28 -2.96 15.45
C GLY A 14 26.19 -3.97 15.07
N PHE A 15 25.87 -4.09 13.78
CA PHE A 15 24.95 -5.12 13.27
C PHE A 15 25.58 -6.49 13.06
N LYS A 16 26.91 -6.62 13.17
CA LYS A 16 27.58 -7.92 13.04
C LYS A 16 27.00 -8.92 14.02
N ASP A 17 26.73 -10.12 13.53
CA ASP A 17 26.16 -11.24 14.28
C ASP A 17 24.77 -10.96 14.90
N LYS A 18 24.08 -9.87 14.47
CA LYS A 18 22.70 -9.54 14.90
C LYS A 18 21.63 -9.99 13.91
N ILE A 19 22.01 -10.40 12.70
CA ILE A 19 21.10 -10.84 11.65
C ILE A 19 21.32 -12.33 11.40
N ILE A 20 20.30 -13.14 11.69
CA ILE A 20 20.36 -14.59 11.54
C ILE A 20 19.34 -15.01 10.48
N PHE A 21 19.78 -15.81 9.51
CA PHE A 21 18.90 -16.48 8.55
C PHE A 21 18.74 -17.93 8.99
N THR A 22 17.51 -18.40 9.13
CA THR A 22 17.22 -19.78 9.49
C THR A 22 15.98 -20.26 8.76
N GLU A 23 15.97 -21.54 8.41
CA GLU A 23 14.78 -22.27 7.95
C GLU A 23 14.12 -23.03 9.12
N GLU A 24 14.80 -23.08 10.26
CA GLU A 24 14.30 -23.73 11.47
C GLU A 24 13.30 -22.85 12.21
N LYS A 25 12.56 -23.50 13.09
CA LYS A 25 11.62 -22.86 14.00
C LYS A 25 12.39 -21.97 14.99
N VAL A 26 12.04 -20.67 15.04
CA VAL A 26 12.69 -19.70 15.94
C VAL A 26 12.18 -19.89 17.37
N GLU A 27 13.04 -20.23 18.32
CA GLU A 27 12.68 -20.47 19.72
C GLU A 27 13.50 -19.58 20.68
N GLY A 28 13.13 -19.55 21.97
CA GLY A 28 13.94 -18.87 23.00
C GLY A 28 13.95 -17.34 22.96
N PHE A 29 12.92 -16.70 22.41
CA PHE A 29 12.81 -15.24 22.33
C PHE A 29 11.97 -14.64 23.47
N ASP A 30 12.30 -13.40 23.85
CA ASP A 30 11.59 -12.65 24.89
C ASP A 30 10.36 -11.91 24.34
N ALA A 31 10.49 -11.35 23.13
CA ALA A 31 9.44 -10.65 22.42
C ALA A 31 9.61 -10.79 20.90
N VAL A 32 8.60 -10.40 20.12
CA VAL A 32 8.64 -10.49 18.66
C VAL A 32 8.08 -9.26 17.96
N ILE A 33 8.72 -8.86 16.86
CA ILE A 33 8.12 -8.00 15.84
C ILE A 33 8.14 -8.80 14.53
N ALA A 34 6.97 -9.16 14.02
CA ALA A 34 6.84 -9.99 12.83
C ALA A 34 5.95 -9.29 11.79
N THR A 35 6.37 -9.33 10.52
CA THR A 35 5.62 -8.76 9.39
C THR A 35 5.39 -9.83 8.35
N GLY A 36 4.17 -9.92 7.82
CA GLY A 36 3.86 -10.86 6.76
C GLY A 36 2.49 -10.61 6.13
N SER A 37 2.09 -11.49 5.23
CA SER A 37 0.76 -11.44 4.62
C SER A 37 -0.34 -11.61 5.68
N ASN A 38 -1.59 -11.28 5.33
CA ASN A 38 -2.75 -11.54 6.18
C ASN A 38 -2.86 -13.01 6.60
N ASN A 39 -2.52 -13.94 5.71
CA ASN A 39 -2.50 -15.36 6.03
C ASN A 39 -1.37 -15.68 7.01
N THR A 40 -0.16 -15.19 6.75
CA THR A 40 1.02 -15.38 7.61
C THR A 40 0.80 -14.82 9.01
N ALA A 41 0.15 -13.66 9.14
CA ALA A 41 -0.15 -13.04 10.42
C ALA A 41 -0.96 -13.95 11.36
N ARG A 42 -1.93 -14.71 10.82
CA ARG A 42 -2.70 -15.70 11.61
C ARG A 42 -1.83 -16.81 12.16
N TYR A 43 -0.83 -17.27 11.39
CA TYR A 43 0.15 -18.23 11.87
C TYR A 43 1.05 -17.62 12.93
N PHE A 44 1.50 -16.37 12.75
CA PHE A 44 2.29 -15.65 13.75
C PHE A 44 1.55 -15.47 15.08
N GLU A 45 0.27 -15.10 15.06
CA GLU A 45 -0.53 -14.97 16.28
C GLU A 45 -0.62 -16.27 17.07
N TYR A 46 -0.77 -17.40 16.38
CA TYR A 46 -0.76 -18.71 17.03
C TYR A 46 0.64 -19.07 17.53
N TYR A 47 1.65 -18.87 16.70
CA TYR A 47 3.03 -19.28 16.94
C TYR A 47 3.70 -18.51 18.08
N PHE A 48 3.43 -17.20 18.18
CA PHE A 48 4.00 -16.31 19.19
C PHE A 48 3.08 -16.09 20.40
N ARG A 49 2.02 -16.90 20.54
CA ARG A 49 1.03 -16.77 21.61
C ARG A 49 1.69 -16.80 22.99
N GLY A 50 1.32 -15.85 23.84
CA GLY A 50 1.83 -15.74 25.22
C GLY A 50 3.16 -14.98 25.35
N LYS A 51 3.69 -14.44 24.25
CA LYS A 51 4.86 -13.54 24.25
C LYS A 51 4.42 -12.13 23.85
N PRO A 52 5.06 -11.07 24.37
CA PRO A 52 4.88 -9.71 23.85
C PRO A 52 5.17 -9.68 22.35
N SER A 53 4.23 -9.19 21.54
CA SER A 53 4.32 -9.24 20.09
C SER A 53 3.75 -8.02 19.40
N ILE A 54 4.45 -7.51 18.38
CA ILE A 54 3.89 -6.68 17.31
C ILE A 54 3.77 -7.56 16.07
N ILE A 55 2.56 -7.78 15.57
CA ILE A 55 2.31 -8.58 14.36
C ILE A 55 1.68 -7.66 13.31
N ARG A 56 2.41 -7.44 12.22
CA ARG A 56 2.02 -6.58 11.11
C ARG A 56 1.54 -7.40 9.94
N ASN A 57 0.29 -7.15 9.54
CA ASN A 57 -0.35 -7.74 8.39
C ASN A 57 -0.39 -6.76 7.21
N ASN A 58 -0.98 -7.17 6.09
CA ASN A 58 -1.06 -6.31 4.91
C ASN A 58 -2.08 -5.20 5.12
N ARG A 59 -1.66 -3.98 4.85
CA ARG A 59 -2.50 -2.78 4.70
C ARG A 59 -2.27 -2.17 3.33
N ASN A 60 -3.21 -1.34 2.90
CA ASN A 60 -3.20 -0.72 1.57
C ASN A 60 -3.40 0.79 1.70
N SER A 61 -2.74 1.58 0.86
CA SER A 61 -3.06 3.01 0.78
C SER A 61 -4.26 3.24 -0.12
N ILE A 62 -5.04 4.25 0.24
CA ILE A 62 -6.18 4.71 -0.54
C ILE A 62 -5.98 6.17 -0.92
N ALA A 63 -6.65 6.62 -1.97
CA ALA A 63 -6.84 8.04 -2.24
C ALA A 63 -8.32 8.38 -2.32
N ILE A 64 -8.69 9.57 -1.84
CA ILE A 64 -10.05 10.09 -1.88
C ILE A 64 -10.02 11.32 -2.76
N LEU A 65 -10.70 11.23 -3.89
CA LEU A 65 -10.84 12.31 -4.86
C LEU A 65 -12.20 12.95 -4.68
N THR A 66 -12.30 14.23 -4.97
CA THR A 66 -13.49 15.08 -4.80
C THR A 66 -14.00 15.61 -6.13
N GLY A 67 -13.20 15.53 -7.19
CA GLY A 67 -13.47 16.18 -8.49
C GLY A 67 -12.91 17.60 -8.59
N ASN A 68 -12.33 18.13 -7.51
CA ASN A 68 -11.74 19.47 -7.47
C ASN A 68 -10.20 19.44 -7.45
N GLU A 69 -9.60 18.29 -7.67
CA GLU A 69 -8.15 18.13 -7.71
C GLU A 69 -7.56 18.95 -8.87
N THR A 70 -6.44 19.60 -8.61
CA THR A 70 -5.67 20.26 -9.69
C THR A 70 -4.92 19.20 -10.51
N VAL A 71 -4.49 19.58 -11.72
CA VAL A 71 -3.61 18.73 -12.54
C VAL A 71 -2.35 18.32 -11.79
N GLU A 72 -1.81 19.21 -10.95
CA GLU A 72 -0.63 18.93 -10.15
C GLU A 72 -0.91 17.93 -9.02
N ASP A 73 -2.05 18.05 -8.33
CA ASP A 73 -2.49 17.07 -7.33
C ASP A 73 -2.58 15.66 -7.96
N LEU A 74 -3.19 15.55 -9.14
CA LEU A 74 -3.32 14.28 -9.86
C LEU A 74 -1.97 13.77 -10.38
N LYS A 75 -1.06 14.63 -10.84
CA LYS A 75 0.30 14.20 -11.21
C LYS A 75 1.05 13.67 -10.00
N ASN A 76 0.94 14.31 -8.85
CA ASN A 76 1.59 13.82 -7.63
C ASN A 76 0.97 12.49 -7.15
N LEU A 77 -0.34 12.29 -7.31
CA LEU A 77 -0.98 10.99 -7.04
C LEU A 77 -0.37 9.85 -7.87
N SER A 78 0.10 10.13 -9.09
CA SER A 78 0.74 9.10 -9.93
C SER A 78 2.02 8.54 -9.29
N GLU A 79 2.77 9.34 -8.52
CA GLU A 79 3.91 8.85 -7.74
C GLU A 79 3.47 7.86 -6.67
N ASP A 80 2.36 8.15 -5.97
CA ASP A 80 1.81 7.25 -4.96
C ASP A 80 1.32 5.93 -5.55
N ILE A 81 0.81 5.95 -6.78
CA ILE A 81 0.32 4.75 -7.48
C ILE A 81 1.50 3.93 -8.04
N PHE A 82 2.40 4.55 -8.82
CA PHE A 82 3.33 3.81 -9.68
C PHE A 82 4.73 3.61 -9.12
N ARG A 83 5.16 4.43 -8.15
CA ARG A 83 6.50 4.27 -7.57
C ARG A 83 6.67 2.86 -7.01
N TYR A 84 7.83 2.26 -7.24
CA TYR A 84 8.08 0.84 -6.95
C TYR A 84 7.10 -0.13 -7.64
N TYR A 85 6.57 0.24 -8.81
CA TYR A 85 5.63 -0.55 -9.61
C TYR A 85 4.28 -0.82 -8.92
N GLY A 86 3.92 -0.05 -7.90
CA GLY A 86 2.69 -0.29 -7.12
C GLY A 86 2.78 -1.49 -6.16
N LEU A 87 3.99 -1.95 -5.83
CA LEU A 87 4.21 -3.19 -5.04
C LEU A 87 4.28 -2.99 -3.52
N GLY A 88 4.14 -1.77 -3.02
CA GLY A 88 4.27 -1.44 -1.59
C GLY A 88 2.92 -1.26 -0.90
N CYS A 89 2.88 -1.53 0.42
CA CYS A 89 1.71 -1.22 1.26
C CYS A 89 1.36 0.28 1.30
N ARG A 90 2.35 1.12 0.97
CA ARG A 90 2.20 2.58 0.88
C ARG A 90 1.74 3.04 -0.50
N ASN A 91 1.74 2.18 -1.52
CA ASN A 91 1.20 2.54 -2.82
C ASN A 91 -0.33 2.64 -2.79
N VAL A 92 -0.88 3.64 -3.47
CA VAL A 92 -2.33 3.78 -3.61
C VAL A 92 -2.85 2.70 -4.55
N SER A 93 -3.65 1.78 -4.00
CA SER A 93 -4.27 0.68 -4.73
C SER A 93 -5.80 0.80 -4.84
N LYS A 94 -6.39 1.77 -4.12
CA LYS A 94 -7.83 2.04 -4.17
C LYS A 94 -8.14 3.54 -4.17
N LEU A 95 -9.10 3.93 -5.00
CA LEU A 95 -9.68 5.27 -5.05
C LEU A 95 -11.09 5.26 -4.47
N PHE A 96 -11.44 6.32 -3.77
CA PHE A 96 -12.83 6.68 -3.50
C PHE A 96 -13.15 7.94 -4.29
N VAL A 97 -14.21 7.90 -5.10
CA VAL A 97 -14.58 9.00 -6.00
C VAL A 97 -16.07 9.34 -5.89
N PRO A 98 -16.52 10.57 -6.16
CA PRO A 98 -17.94 10.91 -6.24
C PRO A 98 -18.67 10.10 -7.32
N GLU A 99 -20.00 9.99 -7.21
CA GLU A 99 -20.83 9.24 -8.17
C GLU A 99 -20.61 9.63 -9.64
N ASP A 100 -20.44 10.93 -9.89
CA ASP A 100 -20.31 11.54 -11.21
C ASP A 100 -18.86 11.90 -11.56
N TYR A 101 -17.86 11.26 -10.93
CA TYR A 101 -16.46 11.56 -11.17
C TYR A 101 -16.02 11.21 -12.61
N ASP A 102 -15.42 12.18 -13.30
CA ASP A 102 -14.82 11.99 -14.62
C ASP A 102 -13.32 11.63 -14.51
N PHE A 103 -12.97 10.44 -15.00
CA PHE A 103 -11.60 9.95 -14.99
C PHE A 103 -10.71 10.50 -16.11
N ASN A 104 -11.23 11.32 -17.03
CA ASN A 104 -10.43 11.87 -18.14
C ASN A 104 -9.19 12.63 -17.64
N SER A 105 -9.37 13.62 -16.75
CA SER A 105 -8.25 14.39 -16.19
C SER A 105 -7.32 13.53 -15.33
N PHE A 106 -7.87 12.52 -14.66
CA PHE A 106 -7.07 11.54 -13.92
C PHE A 106 -6.14 10.76 -14.86
N PHE A 107 -6.66 10.17 -15.93
CA PHE A 107 -5.85 9.41 -16.90
C PHE A 107 -4.82 10.28 -17.62
N GLU A 108 -5.18 11.51 -17.97
CA GLU A 108 -4.26 12.47 -18.57
C GLU A 108 -3.08 12.77 -17.64
N ALA A 109 -3.36 13.00 -16.35
CA ALA A 109 -2.32 13.22 -15.35
C ALA A 109 -1.43 11.99 -15.13
N MET A 110 -1.98 10.77 -15.18
CA MET A 110 -1.20 9.53 -15.05
C MET A 110 -0.26 9.28 -16.24
N TYR A 111 -0.60 9.79 -17.43
CA TYR A 111 0.00 9.31 -18.69
C TYR A 111 1.52 9.48 -18.78
N HIS A 112 2.11 10.45 -18.08
CA HIS A 112 3.57 10.62 -18.07
C HIS A 112 4.34 9.42 -17.48
N TRP A 113 3.66 8.53 -16.74
CA TRP A 113 4.20 7.25 -16.27
C TRP A 113 4.15 6.12 -17.30
N HIS A 114 3.59 6.32 -18.50
CA HIS A 114 3.45 5.27 -19.52
C HIS A 114 4.75 4.47 -19.82
N PRO A 115 5.98 5.02 -19.74
CA PRO A 115 7.19 4.24 -20.01
C PRO A 115 7.39 3.06 -19.04
N ILE A 116 6.66 3.01 -17.92
CA ILE A 116 6.66 1.85 -17.01
C ILE A 116 6.29 0.54 -17.72
N ILE A 117 5.49 0.62 -18.79
CA ILE A 117 5.09 -0.53 -19.61
C ILE A 117 6.27 -1.18 -20.32
N GLU A 118 7.37 -0.47 -20.55
CA GLU A 118 8.56 -1.01 -21.19
C GLU A 118 9.30 -2.02 -20.29
N LYS A 119 8.95 -2.10 -19.00
CA LYS A 119 9.49 -3.11 -18.09
C LYS A 119 8.72 -4.41 -18.26
N ALA A 120 9.37 -5.43 -18.81
CA ALA A 120 8.77 -6.72 -19.13
C ALA A 120 7.92 -7.33 -17.98
N LYS A 121 8.38 -7.25 -16.73
CA LYS A 121 7.60 -7.75 -15.58
C LYS A 121 6.29 -6.98 -15.36
N TYR A 122 6.31 -5.66 -15.55
CA TYR A 122 5.12 -4.84 -15.43
C TYR A 122 4.17 -5.08 -16.61
N ALA A 123 4.68 -5.10 -17.85
CA ALA A 123 3.90 -5.45 -19.05
C ALA A 123 3.16 -6.78 -18.90
N ASN A 124 3.85 -7.82 -18.44
CA ASN A 124 3.25 -9.13 -18.24
C ASN A 124 2.10 -9.09 -17.21
N ASN A 125 2.19 -8.25 -16.17
CA ASN A 125 1.11 -8.09 -15.19
C ASN A 125 -0.08 -7.34 -15.81
N TYR A 126 0.18 -6.27 -16.56
CA TYR A 126 -0.86 -5.52 -17.25
C TYR A 126 -1.63 -6.43 -18.22
N ASP A 127 -0.95 -7.14 -19.11
CA ASP A 127 -1.57 -8.04 -20.09
C ASP A 127 -2.34 -9.18 -19.43
N TYR A 128 -1.77 -9.78 -18.38
CA TYR A 128 -2.43 -10.85 -17.62
C TYR A 128 -3.72 -10.35 -16.97
N ASN A 129 -3.67 -9.25 -16.21
CA ASN A 129 -4.84 -8.73 -15.51
C ASN A 129 -5.91 -8.24 -16.50
N LYS A 130 -5.49 -7.60 -17.59
CA LYS A 130 -6.41 -7.18 -18.67
C LYS A 130 -7.15 -8.37 -19.26
N ALA A 131 -6.43 -9.45 -19.59
CA ALA A 131 -7.05 -10.68 -20.10
C ALA A 131 -8.05 -11.28 -19.10
N VAL A 132 -7.68 -11.36 -17.82
CA VAL A 132 -8.56 -11.86 -16.75
C VAL A 132 -9.84 -11.05 -16.66
N TYR A 133 -9.75 -9.71 -16.69
CA TYR A 133 -10.93 -8.85 -16.57
C TYR A 133 -11.84 -8.92 -17.80
N LEU A 134 -11.28 -8.90 -19.01
CA LEU A 134 -12.05 -9.02 -20.25
C LEU A 134 -12.75 -10.38 -20.35
N MET A 135 -12.07 -11.47 -19.98
CA MET A 135 -12.66 -12.82 -19.97
C MET A 135 -13.77 -12.97 -18.92
N SER A 136 -13.72 -12.17 -17.86
CA SER A 136 -14.73 -12.18 -16.78
C SER A 136 -15.83 -11.14 -16.99
N GLU A 137 -15.86 -10.47 -18.15
CA GLU A 137 -16.82 -9.42 -18.49
C GLU A 137 -16.88 -8.27 -17.46
N PHE A 138 -15.74 -7.97 -16.82
CA PHE A 138 -15.64 -6.81 -15.94
C PHE A 138 -15.42 -5.54 -16.75
N ASP A 139 -16.22 -4.51 -16.44
CA ASP A 139 -15.98 -3.16 -16.94
C ASP A 139 -14.66 -2.61 -16.39
N ILE A 140 -13.80 -2.16 -17.30
CA ILE A 140 -12.52 -1.54 -17.00
C ILE A 140 -12.36 -0.27 -17.83
N LEU A 141 -11.70 0.74 -17.26
CA LEU A 141 -11.19 1.89 -18.00
C LEU A 141 -9.67 1.78 -18.05
N GLU A 142 -9.06 2.05 -19.20
CA GLU A 142 -7.63 1.83 -19.42
C GLU A 142 -7.03 2.78 -20.45
N ASN A 143 -5.71 2.96 -20.40
CA ASN A 143 -4.97 3.88 -21.28
C ASN A 143 -3.66 3.28 -21.86
N GLY A 144 -3.60 1.96 -21.99
CA GLY A 144 -2.49 1.25 -22.64
C GLY A 144 -1.36 0.80 -21.73
N PHE A 145 -1.30 1.26 -20.48
CA PHE A 145 -0.32 0.80 -19.47
C PHE A 145 -0.89 0.64 -18.06
N PHE A 146 -2.13 1.09 -17.87
CA PHE A 146 -2.77 1.18 -16.57
C PHE A 146 -4.28 1.04 -16.73
N MET A 147 -4.91 0.42 -15.73
CA MET A 147 -6.34 0.16 -15.70
C MET A 147 -6.94 0.64 -14.37
N ILE A 148 -8.20 1.04 -14.41
CA ILE A 148 -9.04 1.14 -13.22
C ILE A 148 -10.28 0.26 -13.36
N LYS A 149 -10.71 -0.30 -12.23
CA LYS A 149 -11.84 -1.22 -12.16
C LYS A 149 -12.65 -0.92 -10.90
N GLU A 150 -13.97 -0.95 -10.99
CA GLU A 150 -14.81 -0.85 -9.81
C GLU A 150 -14.68 -2.12 -8.95
N ASP A 151 -14.27 -1.96 -7.68
CA ASP A 151 -14.10 -3.09 -6.76
C ASP A 151 -14.10 -2.61 -5.29
N LYS A 152 -14.74 -3.40 -4.42
CA LYS A 152 -14.78 -3.11 -2.98
C LYS A 152 -13.47 -3.47 -2.27
N SER A 153 -12.65 -4.34 -2.86
CA SER A 153 -11.36 -4.74 -2.32
C SER A 153 -10.39 -3.56 -2.20
N TYR A 154 -9.54 -3.57 -1.17
CA TYR A 154 -8.53 -2.54 -0.95
C TYR A 154 -7.24 -2.78 -1.74
N ALA A 155 -6.88 -4.05 -1.94
CA ALA A 155 -5.68 -4.43 -2.67
C ALA A 155 -6.01 -4.63 -4.15
N SER A 156 -5.38 -3.86 -5.02
CA SER A 156 -5.43 -4.04 -6.48
C SER A 156 -4.16 -4.73 -6.98
N PRO A 157 -4.22 -5.48 -8.08
CA PRO A 157 -3.03 -6.05 -8.70
C PRO A 157 -2.22 -4.98 -9.44
N ILE A 158 -0.97 -5.30 -9.77
CA ILE A 158 -0.07 -4.42 -10.53
C ILE A 158 -0.74 -3.97 -11.83
N ALA A 159 -0.49 -2.71 -12.19
CA ALA A 159 -1.09 -2.02 -13.35
C ALA A 159 -2.61 -1.83 -13.27
N THR A 160 -3.22 -2.06 -12.10
CA THR A 160 -4.63 -1.78 -11.82
C THR A 160 -4.77 -0.98 -10.54
N VAL A 161 -5.70 -0.04 -10.49
CA VAL A 161 -6.20 0.55 -9.25
C VAL A 161 -7.69 0.32 -9.15
N PHE A 162 -8.16 -0.10 -7.98
CA PHE A 162 -9.59 -0.25 -7.76
C PHE A 162 -10.23 1.09 -7.44
N TYR A 163 -11.50 1.25 -7.76
CA TYR A 163 -12.27 2.41 -7.30
C TYR A 163 -13.61 1.99 -6.72
N GLU A 164 -14.13 2.84 -5.84
CA GLU A 164 -15.47 2.72 -5.26
C GLU A 164 -16.08 4.11 -5.20
N LYS A 165 -17.36 4.22 -5.59
CA LYS A 165 -18.07 5.49 -5.57
C LYS A 165 -18.57 5.81 -4.16
N TYR A 166 -18.62 7.10 -3.82
CA TYR A 166 -19.23 7.59 -2.58
C TYR A 166 -20.17 8.76 -2.86
N ASN A 167 -21.23 8.84 -2.06
CA ASN A 167 -22.24 9.89 -2.13
C ASN A 167 -22.05 10.98 -1.07
N ASN A 168 -21.41 10.64 0.06
CA ASN A 168 -21.29 11.50 1.22
C ASN A 168 -19.94 11.23 1.93
N LEU A 169 -19.18 12.29 2.20
CA LEU A 169 -17.90 12.17 2.90
C LEU A 169 -18.05 11.64 4.33
N GLN A 170 -19.18 11.89 5.00
CA GLN A 170 -19.44 11.40 6.34
C GLN A 170 -19.62 9.89 6.38
N THR A 171 -20.37 9.31 5.43
CA THR A 171 -20.53 7.86 5.34
C THR A 171 -19.23 7.19 4.94
N LEU A 172 -18.44 7.82 4.07
CA LEU A 172 -17.08 7.38 3.75
C LEU A 172 -16.18 7.38 4.99
N LYS A 173 -16.21 8.44 5.81
CA LYS A 173 -15.46 8.53 7.07
C LYS A 173 -15.79 7.37 8.02
N GLU A 174 -17.08 7.07 8.19
CA GLU A 174 -17.54 5.96 9.03
C GLU A 174 -17.04 4.61 8.50
N LYS A 175 -17.12 4.40 7.18
CA LYS A 175 -16.59 3.20 6.52
C LYS A 175 -15.08 3.06 6.74
N LEU A 176 -14.30 4.10 6.48
CA LEU A 176 -12.85 4.06 6.62
C LEU A 176 -12.40 3.90 8.07
N HIS A 177 -13.17 4.44 9.02
CA HIS A 177 -12.92 4.20 10.43
C HIS A 177 -13.15 2.73 10.81
N ALA A 178 -14.21 2.10 10.29
CA ALA A 178 -14.45 0.66 10.47
C ALA A 178 -13.35 -0.20 9.81
N ASP A 179 -12.86 0.23 8.65
CA ASP A 179 -11.85 -0.46 7.86
C ASP A 179 -10.39 -0.04 8.21
N LYS A 180 -10.16 0.72 9.28
CA LYS A 180 -8.84 1.30 9.62
C LYS A 180 -7.69 0.30 9.66
N ASN A 181 -7.95 -0.95 10.03
CA ASN A 181 -6.94 -2.00 10.12
C ASN A 181 -6.49 -2.52 8.74
N GLN A 182 -7.19 -2.15 7.66
CA GLN A 182 -6.86 -2.49 6.27
C GLN A 182 -6.11 -1.36 5.56
N ILE A 183 -6.04 -0.17 6.18
CA ILE A 183 -5.60 1.07 5.55
C ILE A 183 -4.24 1.50 6.10
N GLN A 184 -3.29 1.76 5.20
CA GLN A 184 -1.94 2.21 5.53
C GLN A 184 -1.83 3.73 5.51
N CYS A 185 -2.32 4.35 4.44
CA CYS A 185 -2.35 5.79 4.24
C CYS A 185 -3.69 6.19 3.63
N ILE A 186 -4.15 7.40 3.95
CA ILE A 186 -5.28 8.04 3.31
C ILE A 186 -4.75 9.27 2.59
N VAL A 187 -4.72 9.24 1.27
CA VAL A 187 -4.31 10.39 0.45
C VAL A 187 -5.54 11.21 0.13
N SER A 188 -5.56 12.47 0.54
CA SER A 188 -6.66 13.39 0.24
C SER A 188 -6.26 14.83 0.49
N LYS A 189 -7.15 15.77 0.14
CA LYS A 189 -6.95 17.20 0.35
C LYS A 189 -8.17 17.83 0.99
N GLY A 190 -8.02 18.24 2.24
CA GLY A 190 -9.06 18.84 3.08
C GLY A 190 -10.19 17.90 3.47
N CYS A 191 -10.02 16.58 3.38
CA CYS A 191 -11.09 15.62 3.62
C CYS A 191 -11.01 14.98 5.01
N PHE A 192 -9.80 14.71 5.51
CA PHE A 192 -9.55 13.96 6.76
C PHE A 192 -8.48 14.64 7.62
N GLU A 193 -8.54 14.42 8.94
CA GLU A 193 -7.55 15.00 9.88
C GLU A 193 -6.15 14.38 9.75
N ASN A 194 -6.07 13.09 9.40
CA ASN A 194 -4.81 12.34 9.26
C ASN A 194 -4.55 11.94 7.80
N GLU A 195 -4.87 12.85 6.87
CA GLU A 195 -4.57 12.65 5.46
C GLU A 195 -3.08 12.89 5.15
N ILE A 196 -2.63 12.29 4.07
CA ILE A 196 -1.32 12.49 3.48
C ILE A 196 -1.51 13.25 2.17
N ASP A 197 -0.67 14.24 1.92
CA ASP A 197 -0.66 14.98 0.66
C ASP A 197 -0.35 14.05 -0.52
N PHE A 198 -0.88 14.40 -1.70
CA PHE A 198 -0.57 13.68 -2.94
C PHE A 198 0.94 13.67 -3.20
N GLY A 199 1.49 12.50 -3.53
CA GLY A 199 2.90 12.26 -3.82
C GLY A 199 3.79 11.97 -2.60
N GLU A 200 3.22 11.96 -1.38
CA GLU A 200 3.98 11.85 -0.13
C GLU A 200 3.88 10.48 0.55
N THR A 201 3.10 9.52 0.02
CA THR A 201 2.91 8.21 0.68
C THR A 201 4.22 7.45 0.91
N GLN A 202 5.19 7.63 0.01
CA GLN A 202 6.50 6.98 0.00
C GLN A 202 7.59 7.78 0.75
N LYS A 203 7.20 8.85 1.46
CA LYS A 203 8.11 9.71 2.25
C LYS A 203 7.70 9.73 3.73
N PRO A 204 7.61 8.57 4.41
CA PRO A 204 7.23 8.53 5.81
C PRO A 204 8.24 9.27 6.69
N GLN A 205 7.71 9.94 7.72
CA GLN A 205 8.50 10.45 8.83
C GLN A 205 8.93 9.31 9.76
N LEU A 206 9.90 9.58 10.62
CA LEU A 206 10.45 8.59 11.56
C LEU A 206 9.40 8.03 12.55
N TRP A 207 8.33 8.78 12.80
CA TRP A 207 7.24 8.41 13.69
C TRP A 207 6.02 7.81 12.95
N ASP A 208 6.06 7.68 11.62
CA ASP A 208 4.98 7.12 10.81
C ASP A 208 5.04 5.58 10.79
N TYR A 209 4.80 4.97 11.95
CA TYR A 209 4.79 3.51 12.11
C TYR A 209 3.69 2.86 11.25
N ALA A 210 4.02 1.75 10.58
CA ALA A 210 3.13 1.08 9.61
C ALA A 210 1.75 0.72 10.18
N ASP A 211 1.67 0.42 11.46
CA ASP A 211 0.45 0.04 12.18
C ASP A 211 0.00 1.07 13.23
N SER A 212 0.63 2.25 13.25
CA SER A 212 0.53 3.25 14.33
C SER A 212 0.97 2.74 15.70
N VAL A 213 1.66 1.59 15.77
CA VAL A 213 2.23 1.05 17.00
C VAL A 213 3.69 1.47 17.10
N ASP A 214 4.00 2.22 18.16
CA ASP A 214 5.35 2.68 18.45
C ASP A 214 6.26 1.50 18.81
N SER A 215 7.09 1.11 17.85
CA SER A 215 8.04 0.00 18.02
C SER A 215 9.13 0.32 19.04
N VAL A 216 9.52 1.58 19.19
CA VAL A 216 10.55 1.98 20.17
C VAL A 216 9.98 1.86 21.58
N LYS A 217 8.78 2.38 21.80
CA LYS A 217 8.08 2.23 23.08
C LYS A 217 7.85 0.77 23.45
N PHE A 218 7.46 -0.06 22.48
CA PHE A 218 7.34 -1.50 22.69
C PHE A 218 8.68 -2.12 23.13
N LEU A 219 9.77 -1.80 22.42
CA LEU A 219 11.10 -2.35 22.73
C LEU A 219 11.61 -1.92 24.11
N LEU A 220 11.29 -0.69 24.54
CA LEU A 220 11.66 -0.17 25.86
C LEU A 220 10.79 -0.73 27.01
N SER A 221 9.68 -1.38 26.72
CA SER A 221 8.78 -1.97 27.74
C SER A 221 9.04 -3.44 28.04
N ILE A 222 9.95 -4.07 27.30
CA ILE A 222 10.40 -5.46 27.47
C ILE A 222 11.51 -5.49 28.52
#